data_AF-A0A0G3B5K3-F1
#
_entry.id   AF-A0A0G3B5K3-F1
#
_cell.length_a   1.000
_cell.length_b   1.000
_cell.length_c   1.000
_cell.angle_alpha   90.00
_cell.angle_beta   90.00
_cell.angle_gamma   90.00
#
_symmetry.space_group_name_H-M   'P 1'
#
loop_
_entity.id
_entity.type
_entity.pdbx_description
1 polymer ?
#
loop_
_entity_poly.entity_id
_entity_poly.type
_entity_poly.pdbx_seq_one_letter_code
_entity_poly.pdbx_strand_id
1 'polypeptide(L)'
;MHTLGKMVSPMEKTQSPAERFYESIYYSDESLEEDYLAELRNFSSDHWDTALRAARLSAAVKRFKTSEMLRFILEFVVPENAQEDAPDLTPLAAKRLCNSLFGRSGSQSILVYVFGQAGRVHRSATCSPKTIEAIAALYRSDAERYWNSTLATIERVKHTYRAKIRNS
;
A
#
# COMPACT_ATOMS: atom_id res chain seq x y z
N MET A 1 22.88 -44.96 -26.40
CA MET A 1 21.61 -44.24 -26.15
C MET A 1 21.44 -44.03 -24.66
N HIS A 2 21.78 -42.85 -24.14
CA HIS A 2 21.42 -42.43 -22.78
C HIS A 2 21.06 -40.96 -22.84
N THR A 3 19.75 -40.68 -22.83
CA THR A 3 19.22 -39.32 -22.80
C THR A 3 19.22 -38.87 -21.36
N LEU A 4 20.20 -38.04 -20.99
CA LEU A 4 20.24 -37.35 -19.70
C LEU A 4 19.01 -36.46 -19.59
N GLY A 5 18.23 -36.70 -18.53
CA GLY A 5 17.04 -35.94 -18.20
C GLY A 5 17.36 -34.47 -18.10
N LYS A 6 16.58 -33.64 -18.81
CA LYS A 6 16.52 -32.22 -18.55
C LYS A 6 16.09 -32.05 -17.10
N MET A 7 17.03 -31.62 -16.25
CA MET A 7 16.70 -31.02 -14.96
C MET A 7 15.76 -29.86 -15.25
N VAL A 8 14.51 -30.03 -14.86
CA VAL A 8 13.57 -28.92 -14.72
C VAL A 8 14.17 -28.03 -13.63
N SER A 9 14.67 -26.86 -14.05
CA SER A 9 15.13 -25.81 -13.16
C SER A 9 14.02 -25.52 -12.15
N PRO A 10 14.33 -25.26 -10.85
CA PRO A 10 13.31 -24.98 -9.86
C PRO A 10 12.46 -23.81 -10.37
N MET A 11 11.13 -23.97 -10.39
CA MET A 11 10.21 -22.85 -10.55
C MET A 11 10.71 -21.70 -9.69
N GLU A 12 11.05 -20.56 -10.29
CA GLU A 12 11.23 -19.31 -9.55
C GLU A 12 10.00 -19.19 -8.65
N LYS A 13 10.19 -19.23 -7.33
CA LYS A 13 9.08 -19.01 -6.41
C LYS A 13 8.59 -17.60 -6.68
N THR A 14 7.46 -17.49 -7.38
CA THR A 14 6.81 -16.21 -7.62
C THR A 14 6.55 -15.57 -6.26
N GLN A 15 7.20 -14.44 -5.97
CA GLN A 15 7.02 -13.72 -4.69
C GLN A 15 5.53 -13.48 -4.41
N SER A 16 5.13 -13.66 -3.16
CA SER A 16 3.79 -13.39 -2.63
C SER A 16 3.46 -11.89 -2.77
N PRO A 17 2.17 -11.51 -2.83
CA PRO A 17 1.80 -10.10 -2.79
C PRO A 17 2.32 -9.37 -1.54
N ALA A 18 2.32 -10.03 -0.38
CA ALA A 18 2.84 -9.48 0.85
C ALA A 18 4.36 -9.28 0.79
N GLU A 19 5.12 -10.25 0.27
CA GLU A 19 6.57 -10.12 0.07
C GLU A 19 6.90 -8.89 -0.79
N ARG A 20 6.25 -8.75 -1.96
CA ARG A 20 6.45 -7.57 -2.84
C ARG A 20 6.07 -6.26 -2.17
N PHE A 21 4.99 -6.27 -1.39
CA PHE A 21 4.56 -5.08 -0.66
C PHE A 21 5.60 -4.65 0.37
N TYR A 22 6.02 -5.56 1.26
CA TYR A 22 6.98 -5.23 2.32
C TYR A 22 8.37 -4.90 1.80
N GLU A 23 8.79 -5.48 0.68
CA GLU A 23 10.09 -5.22 0.08
C GLU A 23 10.17 -3.82 -0.57
N SER A 24 9.12 -3.34 -1.23
CA SER A 24 9.23 -2.17 -2.14
C SER A 24 8.16 -1.09 -2.00
N ILE A 25 7.04 -1.37 -1.33
CA ILE A 25 5.89 -0.44 -1.25
C ILE A 25 5.60 -0.01 0.20
N TYR A 26 6.02 -0.81 1.18
CA TYR A 26 5.85 -0.50 2.59
C TYR A 26 6.52 0.84 2.93
N TYR A 27 5.77 1.68 3.64
CA TYR A 27 6.16 3.03 4.00
C TYR A 27 5.62 3.29 5.40
N SER A 28 6.52 3.31 6.37
CA SER A 28 6.19 3.31 7.80
C SER A 28 5.86 4.70 8.35
N ASP A 29 5.37 4.74 9.59
CA ASP A 29 5.22 5.97 10.37
C ASP A 29 6.55 6.73 10.48
N GLU A 30 7.66 6.02 10.74
CA GLU A 30 9.00 6.61 10.83
C GLU A 30 9.43 7.21 9.49
N SER A 31 9.13 6.54 8.37
CA SER A 31 9.43 7.05 7.02
C SER A 31 8.68 8.35 6.75
N LEU A 32 7.41 8.45 7.18
CA LEU A 32 6.62 9.68 7.07
C LEU A 32 7.24 10.80 7.92
N GLU A 33 7.63 10.50 9.15
CA GLU A 33 8.25 11.47 10.05
C GLU A 33 9.60 11.96 9.50
N GLU A 34 10.43 11.07 8.96
CA GLU A 34 11.71 11.38 8.36
C GLU A 34 11.59 12.30 7.15
N ASP A 35 10.65 12.04 6.23
CA ASP A 35 10.39 12.89 5.06
C ASP A 35 9.96 14.30 5.50
N TYR A 36 9.14 14.41 6.55
CA TYR A 36 8.77 15.71 7.13
C TYR A 36 9.97 16.42 7.76
N LEU A 37 10.81 15.72 8.52
CA LEU A 37 12.00 16.29 9.14
C LEU A 37 13.09 16.67 8.11
N ALA A 38 13.17 15.97 6.99
CA ALA A 38 14.09 16.30 5.89
C ALA A 38 13.82 17.68 5.31
N GLU A 39 12.54 18.08 5.22
CA GLU A 39 12.16 19.43 4.78
C GLU A 39 12.58 20.52 5.77
N LEU A 40 12.83 20.20 7.06
CA LEU A 40 13.44 21.16 8.00
C LEU A 40 14.94 21.28 7.80
N ARG A 41 15.64 20.16 7.57
CA ARG A 41 17.11 20.16 7.39
C ARG A 41 17.53 20.91 6.12
N ASN A 42 16.70 20.86 5.09
CA ASN A 42 16.94 21.54 3.82
C ASN A 42 16.38 22.98 3.79
N PHE A 43 16.02 23.54 4.96
CA PHE A 43 15.58 24.93 5.06
C PHE A 43 16.74 25.88 4.76
N SER A 44 16.54 26.75 3.78
CA SER A 44 17.42 27.89 3.47
C SER A 44 16.56 29.12 3.27
N SER A 45 16.88 30.21 3.97
CA SER A 45 16.20 31.51 3.83
C SER A 45 16.25 32.04 2.39
N ASP A 46 17.25 31.64 1.63
CA ASP A 46 17.56 32.25 0.34
C ASP A 46 16.87 31.54 -0.83
N HIS A 47 16.44 30.28 -0.64
CA HIS A 47 15.97 29.40 -1.74
C HIS A 47 14.66 28.64 -1.38
N TRP A 48 13.87 29.16 -0.45
CA TRP A 48 12.69 28.47 0.08
C TRP A 48 11.52 28.41 -0.91
N ASP A 49 11.51 27.41 -1.81
CA ASP A 49 10.37 27.12 -2.67
C ASP A 49 9.26 26.41 -1.87
N THR A 50 8.35 27.24 -1.35
CA THR A 50 7.18 26.81 -0.57
C THR A 50 6.28 25.85 -1.36
N ALA A 51 6.19 25.99 -2.69
CA ALA A 51 5.33 25.16 -3.53
C ALA A 51 5.93 23.76 -3.71
N LEU A 52 7.23 23.68 -4.01
CA LEU A 52 7.94 22.41 -4.17
C LEU A 52 7.92 21.58 -2.87
N ARG A 53 8.15 22.24 -1.74
CA ARG A 53 8.03 21.62 -0.42
C ARG A 53 6.62 21.08 -0.14
N ALA A 54 5.59 21.89 -0.39
CA ALA A 54 4.21 21.44 -0.21
C ALA A 54 3.89 20.22 -1.09
N ALA A 55 4.45 20.16 -2.30
CA ALA A 55 4.33 19.02 -3.19
C ALA A 55 5.01 17.75 -2.63
N ARG A 56 6.24 17.87 -2.09
CA ARG A 56 6.97 16.75 -1.48
C ARG A 56 6.25 16.19 -0.25
N LEU A 57 5.82 17.05 0.67
CA LEU A 57 5.04 16.64 1.85
C LEU A 57 3.72 15.98 1.45
N SER A 58 3.04 16.51 0.42
CA SER A 58 1.83 15.91 -0.13
C SER A 58 2.10 14.53 -0.75
N ALA A 59 3.27 14.34 -1.38
CA ALA A 59 3.68 13.06 -1.93
C ALA A 59 3.97 12.03 -0.82
N ALA A 60 4.67 12.43 0.25
CA ALA A 60 4.91 11.58 1.42
C ALA A 60 3.58 11.08 2.03
N VAL A 61 2.62 11.99 2.26
CA VAL A 61 1.27 11.63 2.75
C VAL A 61 0.54 10.66 1.81
N LYS A 62 0.67 10.84 0.49
CA LYS A 62 0.05 9.93 -0.49
C LYS A 62 0.70 8.54 -0.47
N ARG A 63 2.03 8.47 -0.32
CA ARG A 63 2.77 7.20 -0.19
C ARG A 63 2.34 6.46 1.06
N PHE A 64 2.39 7.13 2.22
CA PHE A 64 1.96 6.55 3.49
C PHE A 64 0.52 6.04 3.43
N LYS A 65 -0.43 6.86 2.98
CA LYS A 65 -1.83 6.45 2.79
C LYS A 65 -1.99 5.26 1.85
N THR A 66 -1.21 5.19 0.77
CA THR A 66 -1.27 4.05 -0.15
C THR A 66 -0.74 2.80 0.52
N SER A 67 0.37 2.91 1.24
CA SER A 67 0.98 1.81 1.96
C SER A 67 0.04 1.22 3.01
N GLU A 68 -0.55 2.08 3.84
CA GLU A 68 -1.46 1.70 4.92
C GLU A 68 -2.73 1.01 4.43
N MET A 69 -3.31 1.45 3.30
CA MET A 69 -4.45 0.72 2.70
C MET A 69 -4.05 -0.68 2.25
N LEU A 70 -2.90 -0.83 1.59
CA LEU A 70 -2.44 -2.11 1.07
C LEU A 70 -2.05 -3.06 2.21
N ARG A 71 -1.42 -2.52 3.25
CA ARG A 71 -1.14 -3.24 4.49
C ARG A 71 -2.42 -3.79 5.10
N PHE A 72 -3.46 -2.97 5.23
CA PHE A 72 -4.75 -3.43 5.76
C PHE A 72 -5.30 -4.61 4.95
N ILE A 73 -5.28 -4.53 3.62
CA ILE A 73 -5.74 -5.63 2.75
C ILE A 73 -4.91 -6.90 3.01
N LEU A 74 -3.59 -6.77 3.04
CA LEU A 74 -2.66 -7.90 3.15
C LEU A 74 -2.63 -8.52 4.55
N GLU A 75 -2.87 -7.76 5.62
CA GLU A 75 -2.84 -8.27 6.99
C GLU A 75 -4.21 -8.74 7.49
N PHE A 76 -5.31 -8.12 7.04
CA PHE A 76 -6.65 -8.39 7.59
C PHE A 76 -7.54 -9.15 6.62
N VAL A 77 -7.47 -8.88 5.31
CA VAL A 77 -8.39 -9.46 4.33
C VAL A 77 -7.82 -10.72 3.69
N VAL A 78 -6.52 -10.70 3.36
CA VAL A 78 -5.80 -11.83 2.73
C VAL A 78 -4.47 -12.13 3.43
N PRO A 79 -4.48 -12.42 4.75
CA PRO A 79 -3.24 -12.72 5.46
C PRO A 79 -2.55 -13.96 4.88
N GLU A 80 -1.21 -14.01 4.95
CA GLU A 80 -0.44 -15.12 4.37
C GLU A 80 -0.80 -16.49 4.95
N ASN A 81 -1.32 -16.53 6.18
CA ASN A 81 -1.81 -17.72 6.85
C ASN A 81 -3.32 -17.96 6.69
N ALA A 82 -3.98 -17.25 5.78
CA ALA A 82 -5.41 -17.42 5.56
C ALA A 82 -5.74 -18.85 5.10
N GLN A 83 -6.90 -19.32 5.51
CA GLN A 83 -7.48 -20.60 5.07
C GLN A 83 -7.75 -20.57 3.55
N GLU A 84 -7.98 -21.74 2.94
CA GLU A 84 -8.21 -21.90 1.48
C GLU A 84 -9.29 -20.98 0.89
N ASP A 85 -10.18 -20.43 1.72
CA ASP A 85 -11.27 -19.52 1.34
C ASP A 85 -10.86 -18.05 1.17
N ALA A 86 -9.57 -17.70 1.29
CA ALA A 86 -9.11 -16.33 1.10
C ALA A 86 -9.40 -15.79 -0.32
N PRO A 87 -9.87 -14.53 -0.44
CA PRO A 87 -10.16 -13.95 -1.73
C PRO A 87 -8.90 -13.82 -2.60
N ASP A 88 -8.90 -14.46 -3.78
CA ASP A 88 -7.84 -14.30 -4.77
C ASP A 88 -7.92 -12.89 -5.42
N LEU A 89 -7.14 -11.95 -4.88
CA LEU A 89 -7.13 -10.56 -5.31
C LEU A 89 -6.26 -10.35 -6.56
N THR A 90 -6.92 -10.03 -7.67
CA THR A 90 -6.28 -9.40 -8.83
C THR A 90 -6.02 -7.91 -8.59
N PRO A 91 -5.18 -7.22 -9.39
CA PRO A 91 -5.01 -5.77 -9.28
C PRO A 91 -6.33 -4.99 -9.36
N LEU A 92 -7.27 -5.43 -10.18
CA LEU A 92 -8.60 -4.80 -10.30
C LEU A 92 -9.48 -5.06 -9.07
N ALA A 93 -9.45 -6.28 -8.52
CA ALA A 93 -10.18 -6.62 -7.30
C ALA A 93 -9.65 -5.80 -6.12
N ALA A 94 -8.33 -5.75 -5.94
CA ALA A 94 -7.68 -4.93 -4.92
C ALA A 94 -8.03 -3.44 -5.07
N LYS A 95 -8.03 -2.90 -6.31
CA LYS A 95 -8.47 -1.51 -6.59
C LYS A 95 -9.88 -1.24 -6.10
N ARG A 96 -10.82 -2.12 -6.46
CA ARG A 96 -12.24 -1.98 -6.10
C ARG A 96 -12.46 -2.11 -4.60
N LEU A 97 -11.76 -3.03 -3.96
CA LEU A 97 -11.83 -3.24 -2.52
C LEU A 97 -11.27 -2.03 -1.76
N CYS A 98 -10.11 -1.49 -2.17
CA CYS A 98 -9.59 -0.24 -1.60
C CYS A 98 -10.59 0.91 -1.71
N ASN A 99 -11.21 1.10 -2.88
CA ASN A 99 -12.22 2.13 -3.06
C ASN A 99 -13.46 1.91 -2.17
N SER A 100 -13.86 0.66 -1.96
CA SER A 100 -15.05 0.33 -1.15
C SER A 100 -14.79 0.51 0.35
N LEU A 101 -13.57 0.23 0.82
CA LEU A 101 -13.19 0.37 2.23
C LEU A 101 -12.73 1.78 2.61
N PHE A 102 -12.02 2.47 1.72
CA PHE A 102 -11.31 3.72 2.04
C PHE A 102 -11.71 4.91 1.16
N GLY A 103 -12.64 4.72 0.20
CA GLY A 103 -13.05 5.75 -0.76
C GLY A 103 -11.94 6.16 -1.74
N ARG A 104 -10.85 5.40 -1.83
CA ARG A 104 -9.68 5.71 -2.66
C ARG A 104 -8.87 4.46 -3.00
N SER A 105 -7.97 4.58 -3.97
CA SER A 105 -7.05 3.50 -4.36
C SER A 105 -5.62 4.01 -4.57
N GLY A 106 -4.66 3.08 -4.53
CA GLY A 106 -3.31 3.30 -5.04
C GLY A 106 -3.27 3.46 -6.57
N SER A 107 -2.10 3.77 -7.11
CA SER A 107 -1.88 3.83 -8.56
C SER A 107 -2.00 2.44 -9.19
N GLN A 108 -2.33 2.39 -10.48
CA GLN A 108 -2.41 1.14 -11.21
C GLN A 108 -1.07 0.38 -11.21
N SER A 109 0.05 1.10 -11.33
CA SER A 109 1.38 0.50 -11.33
C SER A 109 1.69 -0.24 -10.02
N ILE A 110 1.36 0.35 -8.86
CA ILE A 110 1.56 -0.28 -7.55
C ILE A 110 0.68 -1.52 -7.42
N LEU A 111 -0.60 -1.41 -7.79
CA LEU A 111 -1.53 -2.54 -7.68
C LEU A 111 -1.13 -3.71 -8.59
N VAL A 112 -0.62 -3.43 -9.80
CA VAL A 112 -0.09 -4.46 -10.70
C VAL A 112 1.19 -5.07 -10.16
N TYR A 113 2.09 -4.27 -9.58
CA TYR A 113 3.31 -4.79 -8.98
C TYR A 113 3.02 -5.76 -7.82
N VAL A 114 2.15 -5.34 -6.88
CA VAL A 114 1.80 -6.12 -5.68
C VAL A 114 0.92 -7.34 -6.02
N PHE A 115 -0.20 -7.14 -6.71
CA PHE A 115 -1.21 -8.20 -6.91
C PHE A 115 -1.17 -8.85 -8.30
N GLY A 116 -0.26 -8.41 -9.18
CA GLY A 116 -0.12 -8.98 -10.52
C GLY A 116 0.52 -10.36 -10.50
N GLN A 117 0.08 -11.23 -11.40
CA GLN A 117 0.68 -12.54 -11.62
C GLN A 117 0.92 -12.75 -13.11
N ALA A 118 2.14 -13.15 -13.47
CA ALA A 118 2.50 -13.43 -14.85
C ALA A 118 1.67 -14.61 -15.39
N GLY A 119 1.18 -14.50 -16.64
CA GLY A 119 0.43 -15.57 -17.29
C GLY A 119 -1.01 -15.77 -16.77
N ARG A 120 -1.55 -14.85 -15.98
CA ARG A 120 -2.95 -14.95 -15.50
C ARG A 120 -3.94 -14.69 -16.63
N VAL A 121 -4.54 -15.76 -17.15
CA VAL A 121 -5.54 -15.71 -18.25
C VAL A 121 -6.98 -15.61 -17.72
N HIS A 122 -7.26 -16.11 -16.51
CA HIS A 122 -8.60 -16.12 -15.92
C HIS A 122 -8.97 -14.84 -15.14
N ARG A 123 -10.21 -14.39 -15.30
CA ARG A 123 -10.84 -13.38 -14.44
C ARG A 123 -11.16 -14.02 -13.08
N SER A 124 -10.62 -13.48 -11.99
CA SER A 124 -10.96 -13.90 -10.63
C SER A 124 -12.45 -13.70 -10.34
N ALA A 125 -13.09 -14.70 -9.72
CA ALA A 125 -14.48 -14.60 -9.23
C ALA A 125 -14.64 -13.48 -8.20
N THR A 126 -13.57 -13.18 -7.46
CA THR A 126 -13.48 -12.09 -6.46
C THR A 126 -13.61 -10.70 -7.09
N CYS A 127 -13.46 -10.58 -8.41
CA CYS A 127 -13.51 -9.29 -9.07
C CYS A 127 -14.95 -8.76 -9.28
N SER A 128 -15.99 -9.56 -9.02
CA SER A 128 -17.38 -9.12 -9.20
C SER A 128 -17.74 -8.00 -8.21
N PRO A 129 -18.50 -6.96 -8.62
CA PRO A 129 -18.91 -5.90 -7.69
C PRO A 129 -19.64 -6.43 -6.45
N LYS A 130 -20.48 -7.47 -6.61
CA LYS A 130 -21.22 -8.09 -5.50
C LYS A 130 -20.29 -8.76 -4.50
N THR A 131 -19.27 -9.48 -4.97
CA THR A 131 -18.29 -10.13 -4.11
C THR A 131 -17.42 -9.10 -3.38
N ILE A 132 -16.97 -8.05 -4.09
CA ILE A 132 -16.21 -6.97 -3.46
C ILE A 132 -17.02 -6.28 -2.37
N GLU A 133 -18.29 -5.98 -2.62
CA GLU A 133 -19.15 -5.34 -1.61
C GLU A 133 -19.37 -6.24 -0.39
N ALA A 134 -19.57 -7.54 -0.61
CA ALA A 134 -19.71 -8.50 0.49
C ALA A 134 -18.44 -8.55 1.36
N ILE A 135 -17.25 -8.60 0.74
CA ILE A 135 -15.97 -8.56 1.48
C ILE A 135 -15.83 -7.21 2.20
N ALA A 136 -16.08 -6.09 1.50
CA ALA A 136 -15.97 -4.76 2.09
C ALA A 136 -16.90 -4.59 3.30
N ALA A 137 -18.10 -5.17 3.25
CA ALA A 137 -19.05 -5.13 4.36
C ALA A 137 -18.54 -5.87 5.60
N LEU A 138 -17.83 -6.99 5.44
CA LEU A 138 -17.26 -7.75 6.56
C LEU A 138 -16.19 -6.95 7.31
N TYR A 139 -15.36 -6.19 6.58
CA TYR A 139 -14.21 -5.48 7.14
C TYR A 139 -14.45 -3.98 7.35
N ARG A 140 -15.66 -3.47 7.12
CA ARG A 140 -15.94 -2.03 7.09
C ARG A 140 -15.57 -1.34 8.41
N SER A 141 -16.04 -1.88 9.53
CA SER A 141 -15.79 -1.30 10.85
C SER A 141 -14.30 -1.31 11.20
N ASP A 142 -13.59 -2.38 10.87
CA ASP A 142 -12.14 -2.48 11.10
C ASP A 142 -11.35 -1.53 10.20
N ALA A 143 -11.74 -1.42 8.93
CA ALA A 143 -11.15 -0.49 7.98
C ALA A 143 -11.36 0.97 8.41
N GLU A 144 -12.55 1.33 8.90
CA GLU A 144 -12.84 2.67 9.42
C GLU A 144 -11.96 3.00 10.63
N ARG A 145 -11.88 2.09 11.60
CA ARG A 145 -11.01 2.26 12.77
C ARG A 145 -9.55 2.37 12.38
N TYR A 146 -9.07 1.48 11.51
CA TYR A 146 -7.71 1.48 11.00
C TYR A 146 -7.39 2.81 10.30
N TRP A 147 -8.26 3.23 9.39
CA TRP A 147 -8.08 4.46 8.61
C TRP A 147 -8.10 5.72 9.48
N ASN A 148 -8.96 5.77 10.49
CA ASN A 148 -8.96 6.85 11.46
C ASN A 148 -7.62 6.94 12.22
N SER A 149 -7.03 5.80 12.58
CA SER A 149 -5.69 5.76 13.17
C SER A 149 -4.63 6.27 12.19
N THR A 150 -4.65 5.81 10.93
CA THR A 150 -3.74 6.30 9.88
C THR A 150 -3.84 7.82 9.71
N LEU A 151 -5.05 8.40 9.72
CA LEU A 151 -5.25 9.85 9.64
C LEU A 151 -4.73 10.58 10.89
N ALA A 152 -4.92 10.01 12.08
CA ALA A 152 -4.39 10.57 13.32
C ALA A 152 -2.86 10.61 13.33
N THR A 153 -2.18 9.56 12.84
CA THR A 153 -0.72 9.56 12.64
C THR A 153 -0.30 10.73 11.75
N ILE A 154 -0.93 10.90 10.59
CA ILE A 154 -0.59 11.98 9.65
C ILE A 154 -0.74 13.36 10.30
N GLU A 155 -1.82 13.59 11.05
CA GLU A 155 -2.03 14.86 11.72
C GLU A 155 -1.04 15.08 12.87
N ARG A 156 -0.67 14.03 13.61
CA ARG A 156 0.41 14.09 14.60
C ARG A 156 1.73 14.52 13.97
N VAL A 157 2.15 13.88 12.87
CA VAL A 157 3.40 14.21 12.17
C VAL A 157 3.37 15.65 11.67
N LYS A 158 2.28 16.08 11.03
CA LYS A 158 2.11 17.47 10.57
C LYS A 158 2.16 18.47 11.73
N HIS A 159 1.55 18.15 12.86
CA HIS A 159 1.54 19.02 14.03
C HIS A 159 2.96 19.19 14.58
N THR A 160 3.68 18.09 14.81
CA THR A 160 5.09 18.11 15.25
C THR A 160 5.96 18.94 14.31
N TYR A 161 5.79 18.73 13.01
CA TYR A 161 6.51 19.48 11.99
C TYR A 161 6.24 20.99 12.04
N ARG A 162 4.95 21.39 12.11
CA ARG A 162 4.57 22.82 12.22
C ARG A 162 5.10 23.46 13.50
N ALA A 163 5.08 22.73 14.62
CA ALA A 163 5.64 23.21 15.89
C ALA A 163 7.14 23.48 15.77
N LYS A 164 7.89 22.60 15.09
CA LYS A 164 9.33 22.79 14.85
C LYS A 164 9.62 24.00 13.96
N ILE A 165 8.86 24.23 12.89
CA ILE A 165 9.01 25.42 12.03
C ILE A 165 8.79 26.70 12.82
N ARG A 166 7.76 26.76 13.66
CA ARG A 166 7.46 27.98 14.44
C ARG A 166 8.56 28.32 15.45
N ASN A 167 9.30 27.30 15.91
CA ASN A 167 10.37 27.43 16.90
C ASN A 167 11.77 27.50 16.26
N SER A 168 11.88 27.47 14.93
CA SER A 168 13.12 27.64 14.15
C SER A 168 13.22 29.08 13.65
#